data_AF-D5VKQ6-F1
#
_entry.id   AF-D5VKQ6-F1
#
_cell.length_a   1.000
_cell.length_b   1.000
_cell.length_c   1.000
_cell.angle_alpha   90.00
_cell.angle_beta   90.00
_cell.angle_gamma   90.00
#
_symmetry.space_group_name_H-M   'P 1'
#
loop_
_entity.id
_entity.type
_entity.pdbx_description
1 polymer ?
#
loop_
_entity_poly.entity_id
_entity_poly.type
_entity_poly.pdbx_seq_one_letter_code
_entity_poly.pdbx_strand_id
1 'polypeptide(L)'
;MKAFFVAGTGTDLGKTHVGCALLEAARARGLSADAFKPVVSGFDPEAPETSDPARLAAALGRPNAWSEVSPRRYRAPLAPNLAARLEGDVLRMDDLVGDCRAWLAGRNVDLALVEGAGGVMSPMTDDATNLDLMSALALPVLLVAGSYLGTASHLLTALEVVRARRLTVATIVVSESLDAPDLDQTVEMLRAFERQAPIVVAPRKGWDASELANVLLS
;
A
#
# COMPACT_ATOMS: atom_id res chain seq x y z
N MET A 1 -5.18 -2.68 -18.29
CA MET A 1 -4.78 -2.14 -16.99
C MET A 1 -4.97 -3.19 -15.91
N LYS A 2 -3.92 -3.50 -15.17
CA LYS A 2 -3.98 -4.20 -13.89
C LYS A 2 -3.96 -3.15 -12.78
N ALA A 3 -4.94 -3.21 -11.87
CA ALA A 3 -5.06 -2.26 -10.78
C ALA A 3 -5.07 -2.99 -9.44
N PHE A 4 -4.27 -2.53 -8.49
CA PHE A 4 -4.15 -3.15 -7.17
C PHE A 4 -4.30 -2.12 -6.06
N PHE A 5 -4.93 -2.53 -4.97
CA PHE A 5 -4.89 -1.77 -3.72
C PHE A 5 -3.72 -2.25 -2.87
N VAL A 6 -2.79 -1.35 -2.54
CA VAL A 6 -1.65 -1.65 -1.67
C VAL A 6 -2.06 -1.38 -0.22
N ALA A 7 -2.23 -2.46 0.54
CA ALA A 7 -2.60 -2.43 1.95
C ALA A 7 -1.46 -2.95 2.83
N GLY A 8 -1.48 -2.61 4.11
CA GLY A 8 -0.54 -3.12 5.09
C GLY A 8 -1.25 -3.92 6.16
N THR A 9 -0.56 -4.83 6.84
CA THR A 9 -1.06 -5.36 8.13
C THR A 9 -0.92 -4.34 9.27
N GLY A 10 -0.16 -3.26 9.04
CA GLY A 10 0.08 -2.15 9.96
C GLY A 10 0.78 -0.96 9.29
N THR A 11 1.20 0.00 10.11
CA THR A 11 1.97 1.19 9.70
C THR A 11 3.46 0.87 9.62
N ASP A 12 4.19 1.54 8.71
CA ASP A 12 5.66 1.41 8.53
C ASP A 12 6.19 0.01 8.23
N LEU A 13 5.35 -0.87 7.68
CA LEU A 13 5.72 -2.23 7.27
C LEU A 13 6.22 -2.35 5.83
N GLY A 14 6.55 -1.24 5.17
CA GLY A 14 7.16 -1.26 3.83
C GLY A 14 6.18 -1.15 2.64
N LYS A 15 4.90 -0.79 2.84
CA LYS A 15 3.93 -0.57 1.73
C LYS A 15 4.51 0.25 0.58
N THR A 16 4.98 1.45 0.87
CA THR A 16 5.55 2.38 -0.10
C THR A 16 6.80 1.81 -0.77
N HIS A 17 7.63 1.10 -0.02
CA HIS A 17 8.83 0.47 -0.57
C HIS A 17 8.48 -0.62 -1.59
N VAL A 18 7.53 -1.49 -1.25
CA VAL A 18 6.99 -2.52 -2.14
C VAL A 18 6.32 -1.91 -3.37
N GLY A 19 5.52 -0.85 -3.18
CA GLY A 19 4.91 -0.08 -4.26
C GLY A 19 5.94 0.50 -5.23
N CYS A 20 6.95 1.21 -4.71
CA CYS A 20 8.05 1.75 -5.53
C CYS A 20 8.76 0.66 -6.33
N ALA A 21 9.15 -0.45 -5.67
CA ALA A 21 9.88 -1.53 -6.34
C ALA A 21 9.06 -2.18 -7.46
N LEU A 22 7.75 -2.35 -7.27
CA LEU A 22 6.85 -2.88 -8.29
C LEU A 22 6.68 -1.90 -9.48
N LEU A 23 6.57 -0.59 -9.21
CA LEU A 23 6.51 0.45 -10.25
C LEU A 23 7.79 0.50 -11.07
N GLU A 24 8.95 0.42 -10.41
CA GLU A 24 10.27 0.38 -11.06
C GLU A 24 10.42 -0.89 -11.90
N ALA A 25 10.03 -2.05 -11.37
CA ALA A 25 10.06 -3.33 -12.10
C ALA A 25 9.13 -3.31 -13.34
N ALA A 26 7.94 -2.70 -13.23
CA ALA A 26 7.05 -2.53 -14.38
C ALA A 26 7.69 -1.64 -15.46
N ARG A 27 8.26 -0.49 -15.07
CA ARG A 27 8.95 0.42 -15.99
C ARG A 27 10.17 -0.23 -16.65
N ALA A 28 10.94 -1.02 -15.91
CA ALA A 28 12.08 -1.76 -16.44
C ALA A 28 11.66 -2.80 -17.50
N ARG A 29 10.41 -3.28 -17.45
CA ARG A 29 9.79 -4.15 -18.48
C ARG A 29 9.17 -3.38 -19.65
N GLY A 30 9.31 -2.05 -19.69
CA GLY A 30 8.69 -1.20 -20.70
C GLY A 30 7.18 -0.99 -20.52
N LEU A 31 6.63 -1.36 -19.35
CA LEU A 31 5.22 -1.16 -19.04
C LEU A 31 4.98 0.25 -18.51
N SER A 32 3.84 0.82 -18.89
CA SER A 32 3.33 2.07 -18.33
C SER A 32 2.75 1.81 -16.93
N ALA A 33 3.08 2.67 -15.97
CA ALA A 33 2.60 2.54 -14.60
C ALA A 33 2.25 3.90 -13.98
N ASP A 34 1.32 3.89 -13.03
CA ASP A 34 0.98 5.07 -12.22
C ASP A 34 0.56 4.67 -10.80
N ALA A 35 0.65 5.61 -9.86
CA ALA A 35 0.27 5.39 -8.47
C ALA A 35 -0.53 6.56 -7.88
N PHE A 36 -1.41 6.23 -6.94
CA PHE A 36 -2.25 7.16 -6.23
C PHE A 36 -2.31 6.81 -4.75
N LYS A 37 -2.13 7.82 -3.90
CA LYS A 37 -2.28 7.71 -2.46
C LYS A 37 -3.33 8.74 -2.03
N PRO A 38 -4.59 8.36 -1.82
CA PRO A 38 -5.68 9.32 -1.64
C PRO A 38 -5.46 10.26 -0.46
N VAL A 39 -4.73 9.81 0.57
CA VAL A 39 -4.36 10.62 1.73
C VAL A 39 -3.02 10.20 2.32
N VAL A 40 -2.25 11.18 2.78
CA VAL A 40 -1.04 10.99 3.60
C VAL A 40 -1.08 11.87 4.84
N SER A 41 -0.66 11.31 5.97
CA SER A 41 -0.41 12.01 7.24
C SER A 41 1.09 12.04 7.53
N GLY A 42 1.53 12.94 8.40
CA GLY A 42 2.96 13.13 8.67
C GLY A 42 3.73 13.78 7.50
N PHE A 43 3.04 14.53 6.64
CA PHE A 43 3.65 15.21 5.50
C PHE A 43 4.34 16.50 5.94
N ASP A 44 5.64 16.63 5.64
CA ASP A 44 6.39 17.87 5.86
C ASP A 44 6.51 18.67 4.55
N PRO A 45 5.87 19.84 4.43
CA PRO A 45 6.01 20.71 3.25
C PRO A 45 7.43 21.23 3.02
N GLU A 46 8.28 21.27 4.06
CA GLU A 46 9.67 21.70 3.96
C GLU A 46 10.61 20.57 3.54
N ALA A 47 10.16 19.32 3.61
CA ALA A 47 10.91 18.12 3.21
C ALA A 47 10.01 17.11 2.45
N PRO A 48 9.30 17.53 1.38
CA PRO A 48 8.33 16.70 0.69
C PRO A 48 8.94 15.42 0.10
N GLU A 49 10.23 15.43 -0.23
CA GLU A 49 10.99 14.30 -0.78
C GLU A 49 11.06 13.09 0.17
N THR A 50 10.85 13.29 1.46
CA THR A 50 10.84 12.22 2.47
C THR A 50 9.52 11.46 2.51
N SER A 51 8.47 12.01 1.90
CA SER A 51 7.10 11.51 1.99
C SER A 51 6.82 10.30 1.08
N ASP A 52 5.80 9.51 1.44
CA ASP A 52 5.33 8.41 0.58
C ASP A 52 4.99 8.85 -0.85
N PRO A 53 4.22 9.94 -1.08
CA PRO A 53 3.91 10.40 -2.43
C PRO A 53 5.15 10.76 -3.26
N ALA A 54 6.18 11.35 -2.64
CA ALA A 54 7.41 11.69 -3.35
C ALA A 54 8.23 10.46 -3.75
N ARG A 55 8.28 9.46 -2.87
CA ARG A 55 8.93 8.17 -3.18
C ARG A 55 8.23 7.46 -4.33
N LEU A 56 6.89 7.42 -4.31
CA LEU A 56 6.09 6.86 -5.40
C LEU A 56 6.30 7.65 -6.71
N ALA A 57 6.29 8.99 -6.65
CA ALA A 57 6.53 9.84 -7.82
C ALA A 57 7.93 9.64 -8.43
N ALA A 58 8.95 9.48 -7.60
CA ALA A 58 10.31 9.17 -8.03
C ALA A 58 10.40 7.78 -8.71
N ALA A 59 9.76 6.76 -8.15
CA ALA A 59 9.68 5.42 -8.75
C ALA A 59 9.01 5.43 -10.14
N LEU A 60 8.07 6.36 -10.36
CA LEU A 60 7.42 6.62 -11.65
C LEU A 60 8.32 7.39 -12.64
N GLY A 61 9.51 7.83 -12.23
CA GLY A 61 10.40 8.68 -13.03
C GLY A 61 9.93 10.13 -13.11
N ARG A 62 9.04 10.56 -12.21
CA ARG A 62 8.45 11.92 -12.17
C ARG A 62 8.57 12.50 -10.75
N PRO A 63 9.78 12.73 -10.22
CA PRO A 63 10.00 13.07 -8.80
C PRO A 63 9.25 14.32 -8.32
N ASN A 64 8.92 15.25 -9.22
CA ASN A 64 8.19 16.48 -8.90
C ASN A 64 6.65 16.31 -8.90
N ALA A 65 6.12 15.14 -9.27
CA ALA A 65 4.69 14.87 -9.38
C ALA A 65 4.05 14.36 -8.07
N TRP A 66 4.72 14.50 -6.94
CA TRP A 66 4.23 14.02 -5.64
C TRP A 66 2.87 14.62 -5.26
N SER A 67 2.60 15.84 -5.73
CA SER A 67 1.33 16.53 -5.46
C SER A 67 0.15 15.94 -6.22
N GLU A 68 0.41 15.33 -7.39
CA GLU A 68 -0.55 14.57 -8.20
C GLU A 68 -0.76 13.15 -7.65
N VAL A 69 0.30 12.55 -7.09
CA VAL A 69 0.23 11.22 -6.46
C VAL A 69 -0.68 11.23 -5.23
N SER A 70 -0.64 12.31 -4.43
CA SER A 70 -1.48 12.40 -3.22
C SER A 70 -2.09 13.78 -3.04
N PRO A 71 -3.40 13.95 -3.27
CA PRO A 71 -4.05 15.27 -3.22
C PRO A 71 -4.27 15.76 -1.78
N ARG A 72 -4.48 14.86 -0.82
CA ARG A 72 -4.77 15.19 0.59
C ARG A 72 -3.56 14.89 1.47
N ARG A 73 -2.97 15.93 2.03
CA ARG A 73 -1.70 15.86 2.76
C ARG A 73 -1.85 16.61 4.08
N TYR A 74 -1.58 15.93 5.19
CA TYR A 74 -1.70 16.50 6.54
C TYR A 74 -0.38 16.36 7.31
N ARG A 75 -0.05 17.37 8.11
CA ARG A 75 1.25 17.50 8.81
C ARG A 75 1.36 16.57 10.01
N ALA A 76 0.29 16.38 10.76
CA ALA A 76 0.35 15.58 11.98
C ALA A 76 0.57 14.09 11.65
N PRO A 77 1.55 13.40 12.27
CA PRO A 77 1.83 11.98 12.05
C PRO A 77 0.84 11.11 12.84
N LEU A 78 -0.46 11.29 12.57
CA LEU A 78 -1.58 10.59 13.20
C LEU A 78 -2.37 9.81 12.13
N ALA A 79 -3.40 9.09 12.56
CA ALA A 79 -4.39 8.55 11.63
C ALA A 79 -4.99 9.69 10.77
N PRO A 80 -5.27 9.45 9.46
CA PRO A 80 -5.73 10.48 8.54
C PRO A 80 -6.86 11.36 9.08
N ASN A 81 -7.87 10.78 9.73
CA ASN A 81 -9.01 11.52 10.27
C ASN A 81 -8.63 12.48 11.42
N LEU A 82 -7.68 12.08 12.27
CA LEU A 82 -7.15 12.93 13.33
C LEU A 82 -6.28 14.04 12.77
N ALA A 83 -5.42 13.71 11.79
CA ALA A 83 -4.54 14.69 11.16
C ALA A 83 -5.34 15.77 10.43
N ALA A 84 -6.37 15.38 9.68
CA ALA A 84 -7.28 16.30 9.00
C ALA A 84 -7.99 17.26 9.99
N ARG A 85 -8.51 16.72 11.10
CA ARG A 85 -9.17 17.53 12.13
C ARG A 85 -8.29 18.63 12.71
N LEU A 86 -7.00 18.34 12.94
CA LEU A 86 -6.06 19.32 13.47
C LEU A 86 -5.84 20.50 12.52
N GLU A 87 -6.14 20.32 11.24
CA GLU A 87 -6.03 21.33 10.19
C GLU A 87 -7.40 21.89 9.77
N GLY A 88 -8.46 21.59 10.53
CA GLY A 88 -9.81 22.10 10.30
C GLY A 88 -10.57 21.40 9.15
N ASP A 89 -10.09 20.24 8.71
CA ASP A 89 -10.69 19.44 7.64
C ASP A 89 -11.38 18.18 8.18
N VAL A 90 -12.34 17.65 7.43
CA VAL A 90 -13.08 16.42 7.73
C VAL A 90 -13.05 15.50 6.52
N LEU A 91 -12.29 14.41 6.64
CA LEU A 91 -12.25 13.37 5.63
C LEU A 91 -13.55 12.57 5.61
N ARG A 92 -14.15 12.45 4.43
CA ARG A 92 -15.31 11.59 4.17
C ARG A 92 -14.93 10.44 3.27
N MET A 93 -15.50 9.25 3.53
CA MET A 93 -15.14 8.04 2.78
C MET A 93 -15.56 8.18 1.32
N ASP A 94 -16.73 8.77 1.05
CA ASP A 94 -17.21 9.01 -0.31
C ASP A 94 -16.28 9.90 -1.13
N ASP A 95 -15.64 10.90 -0.50
CA ASP A 95 -14.67 11.77 -1.16
C ASP A 95 -13.40 10.98 -1.53
N LEU A 96 -12.87 10.17 -0.60
CA LEU A 96 -11.70 9.32 -0.87
C LEU A 96 -11.98 8.29 -1.96
N VAL A 97 -13.14 7.65 -1.94
CA VAL A 97 -13.60 6.71 -2.97
C VAL A 97 -13.76 7.43 -4.31
N GLY A 98 -14.35 8.62 -4.31
CA GLY A 98 -14.53 9.47 -5.50
C GLY A 98 -13.20 9.83 -6.15
N ASP A 99 -12.24 10.31 -5.34
CA ASP A 99 -10.89 10.67 -5.79
C ASP A 99 -10.19 9.47 -6.43
N CYS A 100 -10.21 8.31 -5.77
CA CYS A 100 -9.63 7.08 -6.30
C CYS A 100 -10.28 6.62 -7.61
N ARG A 101 -11.62 6.63 -7.70
CA ARG A 101 -12.36 6.21 -8.90
C ARG A 101 -12.13 7.17 -10.07
N ALA A 102 -12.14 8.47 -9.82
CA ALA A 102 -11.85 9.48 -10.83
C ALA A 102 -10.42 9.34 -11.35
N TRP A 103 -9.45 9.14 -10.46
CA TRP A 103 -8.06 8.87 -10.85
C TRP A 103 -7.98 7.59 -11.70
N LEU A 104 -8.53 6.47 -11.24
CA LEU A 104 -8.51 5.19 -11.97
C LEU A 104 -9.11 5.30 -13.37
N ALA A 105 -10.28 5.96 -13.50
CA ALA A 105 -10.95 6.16 -14.79
C ALA A 105 -10.16 7.07 -15.75
N GLY A 106 -9.35 7.99 -15.21
CA GLY A 106 -8.53 8.91 -15.97
C GLY A 106 -7.15 8.37 -16.37
N ARG A 107 -6.80 7.13 -16.03
CA ARG A 107 -5.52 6.52 -16.41
C ARG A 107 -5.65 5.55 -17.56
N ASN A 108 -4.64 5.54 -18.42
CA ASN A 108 -4.45 4.51 -19.43
C ASN A 108 -3.03 3.96 -19.27
N VAL A 109 -2.87 3.05 -18.31
CA VAL A 109 -1.59 2.43 -17.94
C VAL A 109 -1.72 0.92 -17.80
N ASP A 110 -0.61 0.21 -17.93
CA ASP A 110 -0.56 -1.24 -17.76
C ASP A 110 -0.70 -1.63 -16.29
N LEU A 111 -0.11 -0.84 -15.38
CA LEU A 111 -0.17 -1.03 -13.92
C LEU A 111 -0.65 0.25 -13.19
N ALA A 112 -1.69 0.14 -12.37
CA ALA A 112 -2.16 1.19 -11.48
C ALA A 112 -2.12 0.73 -10.02
N LEU A 113 -1.51 1.52 -9.14
CA LEU A 113 -1.48 1.24 -7.70
C LEU A 113 -2.27 2.29 -6.93
N VAL A 114 -3.19 1.86 -6.07
CA VAL A 114 -3.82 2.72 -5.06
C VAL A 114 -3.27 2.33 -3.69
N GLU A 115 -2.48 3.20 -3.06
CA GLU A 115 -1.86 2.94 -1.77
C GLU A 115 -2.68 3.51 -0.60
N GLY A 116 -3.12 2.63 0.31
CA GLY A 116 -3.80 3.04 1.54
C GLY A 116 -2.86 3.64 2.60
N ALA A 117 -3.43 4.11 3.71
CA ALA A 117 -2.68 4.69 4.82
C ALA A 117 -2.77 3.83 6.10
N GLY A 118 -1.65 3.37 6.64
CA GLY A 118 -1.66 2.44 7.80
C GLY A 118 -1.96 0.99 7.42
N GLY A 119 -2.68 0.27 8.28
CA GLY A 119 -3.07 -1.13 8.09
C GLY A 119 -4.49 -1.33 7.58
N VAL A 120 -4.89 -2.59 7.33
CA VAL A 120 -6.23 -2.99 6.83
C VAL A 120 -7.38 -2.33 7.59
N MET A 121 -7.30 -2.31 8.92
CA MET A 121 -8.34 -1.75 9.80
C MET A 121 -8.03 -0.34 10.30
N SER A 122 -7.02 0.34 9.73
CA SER A 122 -6.70 1.71 10.16
C SER A 122 -7.84 2.67 9.81
N PRO A 123 -8.26 3.52 10.76
CA PRO A 123 -9.24 4.57 10.50
C PRO A 123 -8.74 5.52 9.42
N MET A 124 -9.56 5.75 8.40
CA MET A 124 -9.31 6.73 7.34
C MET A 124 -10.18 7.97 7.56
N THR A 125 -11.36 7.76 8.13
CA THR A 125 -12.38 8.76 8.46
C THR A 125 -12.90 8.45 9.87
N ASP A 126 -13.98 9.10 10.29
CA ASP A 126 -14.50 8.97 11.66
C ASP A 126 -15.31 7.71 11.90
N ASP A 127 -15.85 7.13 10.84
CA ASP A 127 -16.73 5.98 10.87
C ASP A 127 -16.30 4.86 9.89
N ALA A 128 -15.22 5.07 9.13
CA ALA A 128 -14.74 4.09 8.15
C ALA A 128 -13.20 3.96 8.10
N THR A 129 -12.79 2.76 7.71
CA THR A 129 -11.40 2.28 7.71
C THR A 129 -10.87 2.07 6.30
N ASN A 130 -9.58 1.70 6.16
CA ASN A 130 -9.03 1.22 4.89
C ASN A 130 -9.82 0.04 4.30
N LEU A 131 -10.38 -0.84 5.14
CA LEU A 131 -11.18 -1.96 4.67
C LEU A 131 -12.41 -1.50 3.90
N ASP A 132 -13.05 -0.42 4.33
CA ASP A 132 -14.22 0.15 3.67
C ASP A 132 -13.82 0.80 2.33
N LEU A 133 -12.68 1.49 2.29
CA LEU A 133 -12.10 2.01 1.05
C LEU A 133 -11.78 0.87 0.06
N MET A 134 -11.10 -0.19 0.52
CA MET A 134 -10.80 -1.38 -0.29
C MET A 134 -12.09 -2.03 -0.82
N SER A 135 -13.10 -2.17 0.04
CA SER A 135 -14.40 -2.74 -0.32
C SER A 135 -15.12 -1.91 -1.38
N ALA A 136 -15.08 -0.59 -1.27
CA ALA A 136 -15.70 0.32 -2.23
C ALA A 136 -15.00 0.33 -3.60
N LEU A 137 -13.67 0.15 -3.62
CA LEU A 137 -12.89 0.10 -4.85
C LEU A 137 -12.88 -1.29 -5.51
N ALA A 138 -13.09 -2.36 -4.72
CA ALA A 138 -13.12 -3.75 -5.16
C ALA A 138 -11.89 -4.16 -6.01
N LEU A 139 -10.74 -3.54 -5.74
CA LEU A 139 -9.47 -3.89 -6.37
C LEU A 139 -8.87 -5.11 -5.67
N PRO A 140 -8.18 -5.99 -6.42
CA PRO A 140 -7.34 -7.01 -5.80
C PRO A 140 -6.29 -6.39 -4.87
N VAL A 141 -6.10 -6.98 -3.69
CA VAL A 141 -5.25 -6.45 -2.62
C VAL A 141 -3.83 -7.01 -2.75
N LEU A 142 -2.85 -6.11 -2.82
CA LEU A 142 -1.45 -6.39 -2.53
C LEU A 142 -1.21 -6.12 -1.04
N LEU A 143 -1.16 -7.18 -0.25
CA LEU A 143 -1.08 -7.08 1.21
C LEU A 143 0.38 -7.14 1.69
N VAL A 144 0.86 -6.07 2.29
CA VAL A 144 2.24 -5.97 2.81
C VAL A 144 2.26 -6.21 4.30
N ALA A 145 3.06 -7.18 4.74
CA ALA A 145 3.31 -7.50 6.13
C ALA A 145 4.80 -7.30 6.46
N GLY A 146 5.13 -7.02 7.72
CA GLY A 146 6.50 -7.03 8.20
C GLY A 146 6.99 -8.44 8.53
N SER A 147 8.24 -8.58 8.99
CA SER A 147 8.81 -9.84 9.52
C SER A 147 9.05 -9.82 11.04
N TYR A 148 8.58 -8.79 11.75
CA TYR A 148 8.71 -8.67 13.21
C TYR A 148 7.93 -9.74 13.99
N LEU A 149 8.32 -9.96 15.26
CA LEU A 149 7.58 -10.84 16.18
C LEU A 149 6.13 -10.34 16.37
N GLY A 150 5.17 -11.18 15.99
CA GLY A 150 3.74 -10.85 15.98
C GLY A 150 3.14 -10.73 14.58
N THR A 151 3.97 -10.67 13.52
CA THR A 151 3.49 -10.56 12.13
C THR A 151 2.52 -11.68 11.73
N ALA A 152 2.72 -12.91 12.24
CA ALA A 152 1.82 -14.03 11.96
C ALA A 152 0.38 -13.75 12.41
N SER A 153 0.21 -13.30 13.65
CA SER A 153 -1.11 -12.95 14.18
C SER A 153 -1.76 -11.82 13.36
N HIS A 154 -0.98 -10.77 13.06
CA HIS A 154 -1.49 -9.62 12.33
C HIS A 154 -1.85 -9.94 10.87
N LEU A 155 -1.02 -10.73 10.19
CA LEU A 155 -1.28 -11.14 8.81
C LEU A 155 -2.51 -12.04 8.75
N LEU A 156 -2.60 -13.08 9.59
CA LEU A 156 -3.75 -13.97 9.57
C LEU A 156 -5.05 -13.23 9.93
N THR A 157 -5.02 -12.32 10.90
CA THR A 157 -6.17 -11.47 11.24
C THR A 157 -6.57 -10.56 10.08
N ALA A 158 -5.59 -9.93 9.43
CA ALA A 158 -5.85 -9.10 8.26
C ALA A 158 -6.47 -9.90 7.11
N LEU A 159 -5.98 -11.13 6.87
CA LEU A 159 -6.51 -12.02 5.84
C LEU A 159 -7.95 -12.45 6.12
N GLU A 160 -8.27 -12.83 7.36
CA GLU A 160 -9.64 -13.16 7.77
C GLU A 160 -10.61 -12.01 7.47
N VAL A 161 -10.24 -10.78 7.86
CA VAL A 161 -11.10 -9.61 7.69
C VAL A 161 -11.25 -9.20 6.22
N VAL A 162 -10.17 -9.22 5.44
CA VAL A 162 -10.20 -8.91 4.00
C VAL A 162 -11.08 -9.94 3.26
N ARG A 163 -10.91 -11.23 3.56
CA ARG A 163 -11.71 -12.31 2.97
C ARG A 163 -13.18 -12.28 3.40
N ALA A 164 -13.46 -11.90 4.65
CA ALA A 164 -14.83 -11.72 5.12
C ALA A 164 -15.59 -10.64 4.31
N ARG A 165 -14.87 -9.63 3.78
CA ARG A 165 -15.41 -8.64 2.83
C ARG A 165 -15.41 -9.10 1.37
N ARG A 166 -15.08 -10.37 1.11
CA ARG A 166 -15.00 -10.98 -0.23
C ARG A 166 -13.99 -10.30 -1.15
N LEU A 167 -12.98 -9.65 -0.59
CA LEU A 167 -11.89 -9.06 -1.34
C LEU A 167 -10.87 -10.14 -1.72
N THR A 168 -10.39 -10.07 -2.96
CA THR A 168 -9.33 -10.95 -3.44
C THR A 168 -7.97 -10.43 -2.97
N VAL A 169 -7.19 -11.27 -2.28
CA VAL A 169 -5.78 -11.00 -2.01
C VAL A 169 -4.97 -11.52 -3.18
N ALA A 170 -4.44 -10.61 -4.00
CA ALA A 170 -3.65 -10.97 -5.17
C ALA A 170 -2.31 -11.60 -4.78
N THR A 171 -1.64 -11.02 -3.79
CA THR A 171 -0.34 -11.45 -3.28
C THR A 171 -0.10 -10.87 -1.91
N ILE A 172 0.64 -11.59 -1.08
CA ILE A 172 1.21 -11.11 0.18
C ILE A 172 2.70 -10.86 -0.03
N VAL A 173 3.18 -9.71 0.45
CA VAL A 173 4.61 -9.41 0.48
C VAL A 173 5.06 -9.31 1.92
N VAL A 174 6.02 -10.15 2.32
CA VAL A 174 6.66 -10.08 3.63
C VAL A 174 7.92 -9.22 3.49
N SER A 175 7.82 -7.98 3.96
CA SER A 175 8.90 -6.99 3.96
C SER A 175 9.72 -7.09 5.24
N GLU A 176 11.03 -7.25 5.09
CA GLU A 176 11.94 -7.46 6.20
C GLU A 176 12.01 -6.24 7.14
N SER A 177 11.65 -6.46 8.41
CA SER A 177 11.71 -5.45 9.48
C SER A 177 13.14 -5.32 10.04
N LEU A 178 13.48 -4.16 10.60
CA LEU A 178 14.84 -3.85 11.08
C LEU A 178 15.36 -4.84 12.13
N ASP A 179 14.52 -5.17 13.12
CA ASP A 179 14.88 -6.02 14.26
C ASP A 179 14.13 -7.35 14.22
N ALA A 180 13.97 -7.91 13.02
CA ALA A 180 13.20 -9.12 12.82
C ALA A 180 13.96 -10.39 13.22
N PRO A 181 13.25 -11.44 13.67
CA PRO A 181 13.75 -12.80 13.54
C PRO A 181 14.08 -13.12 12.07
N ASP A 182 14.76 -14.25 11.86
CA ASP A 182 15.09 -14.78 10.54
C ASP A 182 13.88 -14.70 9.58
N LEU A 183 14.08 -13.97 8.47
CA LEU A 183 13.05 -13.69 7.47
C LEU A 183 12.53 -14.98 6.83
N ASP A 184 13.43 -15.92 6.53
CA ASP A 184 13.09 -17.17 5.86
C ASP A 184 12.26 -18.06 6.78
N GLN A 185 12.65 -18.17 8.06
CA GLN A 185 11.87 -18.89 9.07
C GLN A 185 10.46 -18.30 9.24
N THR A 186 10.37 -16.97 9.25
CA THR A 186 9.08 -16.27 9.35
C THR A 186 8.18 -16.60 8.16
N VAL A 187 8.71 -16.57 6.95
CA VAL A 187 7.97 -16.87 5.72
C VAL A 187 7.58 -18.34 5.64
N GLU A 188 8.47 -19.26 6.01
CA GLU A 188 8.18 -20.71 6.05
C GLU A 188 7.01 -21.00 6.99
N MET A 189 7.04 -20.43 8.20
CA MET A 189 5.92 -20.52 9.14
C MET A 189 4.63 -19.98 8.53
N LEU A 190 4.66 -18.79 7.91
CA LEU A 190 3.46 -18.18 7.32
C LEU A 190 2.84 -19.03 6.19
N ARG A 191 3.67 -19.67 5.36
CA ARG A 191 3.22 -20.58 4.29
C ARG A 191 2.49 -21.82 4.80
N ALA A 192 2.72 -22.21 6.06
CA ALA A 192 1.96 -23.31 6.67
C ALA A 192 0.50 -22.95 6.94
N PHE A 193 0.20 -21.67 7.20
CA PHE A 193 -1.14 -21.16 7.52
C PHE A 193 -1.85 -20.54 6.32
N GLU A 194 -1.10 -19.91 5.42
CA GLU A 194 -1.66 -19.23 4.26
C GLU A 194 -1.36 -20.00 2.97
N ARG A 195 -2.43 -20.54 2.36
CA ARG A 195 -2.35 -21.43 1.19
C ARG A 195 -3.17 -20.97 -0.02
N GLN A 196 -3.87 -19.83 0.08
CA GLN A 196 -4.74 -19.33 -0.98
C GLN A 196 -4.08 -18.23 -1.81
N ALA A 197 -3.30 -17.35 -1.18
CA ALA A 197 -2.58 -16.25 -1.82
C ALA A 197 -1.07 -16.54 -1.84
N PRO A 198 -0.36 -16.20 -2.93
CA PRO A 198 1.09 -16.34 -3.00
C PRO A 198 1.77 -15.40 -2.00
N ILE A 199 2.88 -15.86 -1.43
CA ILE A 199 3.74 -15.08 -0.52
C ILE A 199 5.10 -14.84 -1.18
N VAL A 200 5.40 -13.57 -1.44
CA VAL A 200 6.68 -13.08 -1.97
C VAL A 200 7.49 -12.45 -0.83
N VAL A 201 8.81 -12.65 -0.86
CA VAL A 201 9.73 -12.14 0.17
C VAL A 201 10.42 -10.87 -0.33
N ALA A 202 10.48 -9.85 0.53
CA ALA A 202 11.12 -8.56 0.24
C ALA A 202 12.19 -8.23 1.29
N PRO A 203 13.43 -8.71 1.12
CA PRO A 203 14.55 -8.38 2.01
C PRO A 203 14.91 -6.89 1.92
N ARG A 204 15.53 -6.33 2.97
CA ARG A 204 15.92 -4.90 3.02
C ARG A 204 17.05 -4.55 2.06
N LYS A 205 17.94 -5.52 1.79
CA LYS A 205 19.15 -5.32 0.98
C LYS A 205 19.07 -6.16 -0.27
N GLY A 206 19.32 -5.53 -1.41
CA GLY A 206 19.46 -6.22 -2.69
C GLY A 206 18.18 -6.84 -3.23
N TRP A 207 17.00 -6.46 -2.72
CA TRP A 207 15.74 -6.95 -3.26
C TRP A 207 15.47 -6.34 -4.64
N ASP A 208 15.32 -7.20 -5.64
CA ASP A 208 14.66 -6.85 -6.89
C ASP A 208 13.23 -7.39 -6.88
N ALA A 209 12.25 -6.55 -7.24
CA ALA A 209 10.86 -6.95 -7.22
C ALA A 209 10.46 -7.81 -8.44
N SER A 210 11.40 -8.55 -9.05
CA SER A 210 11.11 -9.33 -10.27
C SER A 210 10.15 -10.47 -10.00
N GLU A 211 10.29 -11.15 -8.86
CA GLU A 211 9.34 -12.19 -8.43
C GLU A 211 7.93 -11.61 -8.27
N LEU A 212 7.81 -10.49 -7.54
CA LEU A 212 6.53 -9.80 -7.34
C LEU A 212 5.91 -9.37 -8.67
N ALA A 213 6.71 -8.77 -9.54
CA ALA A 213 6.26 -8.35 -10.86
C ALA A 213 5.90 -9.55 -11.75
N ASN A 214 6.54 -10.71 -11.61
CA ASN A 214 6.13 -11.93 -12.30
C ASN A 214 4.77 -12.42 -11.81
N VAL A 215 4.53 -12.44 -10.50
CA VAL A 215 3.25 -12.87 -9.94
C VAL A 215 2.11 -11.93 -10.36
N LEU A 216 2.35 -10.61 -10.36
CA LEU A 216 1.28 -9.63 -10.60
C LEU A 216 1.14 -9.22 -12.06
N LEU A 217 2.23 -9.16 -12.83
CA LEU A 217 2.24 -8.59 -14.18
C LEU A 217 2.27 -9.63 -15.30
N SER A 218 2.38 -10.93 -15.00
CA SER A 218 2.28 -12.01 -16.00
C SER A 218 0.90 -12.18 -16.65
#